data_AF-A0A0F8ZGH9-F1
#
_entry.id   AF-A0A0F8ZGH9-F1
#
_cell.length_a   1.000
_cell.length_b   1.000
_cell.length_c   1.000
_cell.angle_alpha   90.00
_cell.angle_beta   90.00
_cell.angle_gamma   90.00
#
_symmetry.space_group_name_H-M   'P 1'
#
loop_
_entity.id
_entity.type
_entity.pdbx_description
1 polymer ?
#
loop_
_entity_poly.entity_id
_entity_poly.type
_entity_poly.pdbx_seq_one_letter_code
_entity_poly.pdbx_strand_id
1 'polypeptide(L)'
;MSISLILPEFIIERDDAQCIACQVCVRQCANDAHIYDGEEDQVYADSSKCVGCYRCETLCPTGAISVKVNRFQSKDNANWTAQVQRNIFKQAESGGILLTGMGCDKPYPIYWDHILLNASQVTNPSIDPLREPMELRTFLGQKPDKIEIDESSEEP
;
A
#
# COMPACT_ATOMS: atom_id res chain seq x y z
N MET A 1 -4.91 -2.38 20.03
CA MET A 1 -4.55 -2.77 18.65
C MET A 1 -5.68 -2.33 17.75
N SER A 2 -5.40 -1.47 16.77
CA SER A 2 -6.36 -1.13 15.72
C SER A 2 -6.74 -2.41 14.97
N ILE A 3 -8.03 -2.63 14.77
CA ILE A 3 -8.53 -3.74 13.96
C ILE A 3 -8.15 -3.42 12.51
N SER A 4 -7.37 -4.29 11.87
CA SER A 4 -7.13 -4.16 10.42
C SER A 4 -8.39 -4.53 9.66
N LEU A 5 -8.82 -3.63 8.77
CA LEU A 5 -9.99 -3.85 7.90
C LEU A 5 -9.59 -4.52 6.58
N ILE A 6 -8.30 -4.84 6.42
CA ILE A 6 -7.74 -5.38 5.19
C ILE A 6 -7.77 -6.90 5.26
N LEU A 7 -8.57 -7.49 4.39
CA LEU A 7 -8.56 -8.93 4.20
C LEU A 7 -7.38 -9.35 3.32
N PRO A 8 -6.80 -10.55 3.56
CA PRO A 8 -5.72 -11.08 2.75
C PRO A 8 -6.17 -11.22 1.29
N GLU A 9 -5.35 -10.75 0.36
CA GLU A 9 -5.60 -10.93 -1.08
C GLU A 9 -5.33 -12.37 -1.54
N PHE A 10 -4.39 -13.04 -0.87
CA PHE A 10 -4.00 -14.40 -1.19
C PHE A 10 -4.15 -15.28 0.05
N ILE A 11 -4.68 -16.48 -0.15
CA ILE A 11 -4.77 -17.52 0.87
C ILE A 11 -3.71 -18.55 0.56
N ILE A 12 -2.92 -18.89 1.57
CA ILE A 12 -1.97 -19.99 1.52
C ILE A 12 -2.68 -21.22 2.07
N GLU A 13 -2.85 -22.24 1.23
CA GLU A 13 -3.29 -23.56 1.66
C GLU A 13 -2.08 -24.50 1.72
N ARG A 14 -1.97 -25.23 2.81
CA ARG A 14 -0.94 -26.26 3.01
C ARG A 14 -1.64 -27.60 3.22
N ASP A 15 -1.19 -28.61 2.49
CA ASP A 15 -1.58 -29.99 2.73
C ASP A 15 -0.60 -30.62 3.73
N ASP A 16 -1.05 -30.78 4.96
CA ASP A 16 -0.24 -31.33 6.05
C ASP A 16 0.13 -32.79 5.83
N ALA A 17 -0.63 -33.55 5.02
CA ALA A 17 -0.29 -34.93 4.68
C ALA A 17 0.91 -35.02 3.72
N GLN A 18 1.16 -33.97 2.94
CA GLN A 18 2.29 -33.88 2.01
C GLN A 18 3.46 -33.04 2.56
N CYS A 19 3.22 -32.27 3.61
CA CYS A 19 4.24 -31.42 4.21
C CYS A 19 5.22 -32.24 5.07
N ILE A 20 6.50 -32.19 4.71
CA ILE A 20 7.59 -32.85 5.47
C ILE A 20 8.35 -31.90 6.39
N ALA A 21 7.74 -30.77 6.76
CA ALA A 21 8.34 -29.73 7.62
C ALA A 21 9.78 -29.28 7.24
N CYS A 22 10.16 -29.35 5.95
CA CYS A 22 11.54 -29.01 5.49
C CYS A 22 11.97 -27.54 5.66
N GLN A 23 11.03 -26.67 6.05
CA GLN A 23 11.21 -25.23 6.29
C GLN A 23 11.74 -24.42 5.09
N VAL A 24 11.74 -24.96 3.87
CA VAL A 24 12.13 -24.21 2.66
C VAL A 24 11.23 -22.99 2.47
N CYS A 25 9.91 -23.16 2.63
CA CYS A 25 8.96 -22.06 2.52
C CYS A 25 9.21 -20.95 3.55
N VAL A 26 9.58 -21.31 4.80
CA VAL A 26 9.93 -20.35 5.86
C VAL A 26 11.16 -19.54 5.48
N ARG A 27 12.24 -20.19 5.03
CA ARG A 27 13.49 -19.50 4.64
C ARG A 27 13.37 -18.61 3.41
N GLN A 28 12.42 -18.91 2.51
CA GLN A 28 12.32 -18.24 1.21
C GLN A 28 11.26 -17.15 1.17
N CYS A 29 10.39 -17.05 2.18
CA CYS A 29 9.37 -16.02 2.23
C CYS A 29 9.99 -14.68 2.68
N ALA A 30 9.98 -13.67 1.80
CA ALA A 30 10.46 -12.33 2.15
C ALA A 30 9.49 -11.55 3.07
N ASN A 31 8.26 -12.04 3.24
CA ASN A 31 7.20 -11.38 4.02
C ASN A 31 6.87 -12.14 5.31
N ASP A 32 7.66 -13.15 5.68
CA ASP A 32 7.47 -13.95 6.91
C ASP A 32 6.04 -14.50 7.07
N ALA A 33 5.44 -14.93 5.95
CA ALA A 33 4.10 -15.52 5.92
C ALA A 33 4.06 -16.99 6.37
N HIS A 34 5.21 -17.60 6.66
CA HIS A 34 5.30 -18.97 7.15
C HIS A 34 6.06 -19.01 8.48
N ILE A 35 5.52 -19.73 9.45
CA ILE A 35 6.07 -19.84 10.80
C ILE A 35 6.26 -21.33 11.09
N TYR A 36 7.42 -21.71 11.59
CA TYR A 36 7.68 -23.09 12.01
C TYR A 36 7.49 -23.20 13.52
N ASP A 37 6.71 -24.18 13.95
CA ASP A 37 6.54 -24.57 15.34
C ASP A 37 7.41 -25.81 15.62
N GLY A 38 8.38 -25.65 16.53
CA GLY A 38 9.30 -26.70 16.91
C GLY A 38 8.75 -27.71 17.91
N GLU A 39 7.65 -27.40 18.60
CA GLU A 39 7.02 -28.32 19.55
C GLU A 39 6.17 -29.37 18.83
N GLU A 40 5.46 -28.95 17.79
CA GLU A 40 4.57 -29.80 16.99
C GLU A 40 5.23 -30.35 15.71
N ASP A 41 6.44 -29.88 15.37
CA ASP A 41 7.15 -30.15 14.11
C ASP A 41 6.30 -29.81 12.88
N GLN A 42 5.57 -28.69 12.96
CA GLN A 42 4.64 -28.22 11.93
C GLN A 42 4.99 -26.84 11.42
N VAL A 43 4.58 -26.55 10.19
CA VAL A 43 4.70 -25.22 9.61
C VAL A 43 3.30 -24.65 9.46
N TYR A 44 3.11 -23.43 9.96
CA TYR A 44 1.90 -22.64 9.84
C TYR A 44 2.04 -21.57 8.75
N ALA A 45 0.93 -21.02 8.30
CA ALA A 45 0.90 -19.95 7.31
C ALA A 45 -0.01 -18.81 7.76
N ASP A 46 0.51 -17.59 7.74
CA ASP A 46 -0.25 -16.37 7.95
C ASP A 46 -0.53 -15.73 6.59
N SER A 47 -1.74 -15.97 6.08
CA SER A 47 -2.16 -15.46 4.77
C SER A 47 -2.26 -13.93 4.73
N SER A 48 -2.37 -13.24 5.87
CA SER A 48 -2.44 -11.77 5.94
C SER A 48 -1.18 -11.08 5.39
N LYS A 49 -0.03 -11.78 5.46
CA LYS A 49 1.27 -11.29 4.98
C LYS A 49 1.60 -11.74 3.56
N CYS A 50 0.76 -12.56 2.95
CA CYS A 50 1.02 -13.11 1.62
C CYS A 50 0.78 -12.06 0.53
N VAL A 51 1.80 -11.82 -0.31
CA VAL A 51 1.72 -10.93 -1.48
C VAL A 51 1.54 -11.66 -2.81
N GLY A 52 1.34 -12.99 -2.77
CA GLY A 52 1.13 -13.77 -3.99
C GLY A 52 2.35 -13.86 -4.90
N CYS A 53 3.57 -13.95 -4.37
CA CYS A 53 4.78 -14.12 -5.18
C CYS A 53 4.99 -15.56 -5.69
N TYR A 54 4.17 -16.52 -5.25
CA TYR A 54 4.21 -17.95 -5.59
C TYR A 54 5.53 -18.68 -5.33
N ARG A 55 6.51 -18.03 -4.69
CA ARG A 55 7.84 -18.60 -4.45
C ARG A 55 7.81 -19.84 -3.55
N CYS A 56 6.96 -19.84 -2.53
CA CYS A 56 6.82 -20.98 -1.61
C CYS A 56 6.16 -22.19 -2.27
N GLU A 57 5.22 -21.98 -3.18
CA GLU A 57 4.57 -23.03 -3.98
C GLU A 57 5.59 -23.65 -4.95
N THR A 58 6.33 -22.83 -5.71
CA THR A 58 7.33 -23.33 -6.68
C THR A 58 8.49 -24.10 -6.03
N LEU A 59 8.93 -23.69 -4.83
CA LEU A 59 10.08 -24.29 -4.15
C LEU A 59 9.71 -25.46 -3.22
N CYS A 60 8.42 -25.78 -3.07
CA CYS A 60 8.00 -26.89 -2.22
C CYS A 60 8.41 -28.23 -2.86
N PRO A 61 9.31 -29.03 -2.25
CA PRO A 61 9.79 -30.27 -2.86
C PRO A 61 8.70 -31.35 -2.98
N THR A 62 7.68 -31.28 -2.12
CA THR A 62 6.55 -32.23 -2.10
C THR A 62 5.30 -31.68 -2.77
N GLY A 63 5.29 -30.41 -3.22
CA GLY A 63 4.10 -29.78 -3.79
C GLY A 63 2.97 -29.52 -2.78
N ALA A 64 3.28 -29.51 -1.48
CA ALA A 64 2.29 -29.39 -0.39
C ALA A 64 1.68 -28.00 -0.20
N ILE A 65 2.05 -26.98 -0.99
CA ILE A 65 1.61 -25.60 -0.81
C ILE A 65 0.91 -25.10 -2.08
N SER A 66 -0.26 -24.49 -1.93
CA SER A 66 -0.97 -23.79 -3.00
C SER A 66 -1.34 -22.38 -2.56
N VAL A 67 -1.02 -21.37 -3.38
CA VAL A 67 -1.42 -19.99 -3.14
C VAL A 67 -2.62 -19.67 -4.03
N LYS A 68 -3.74 -19.29 -3.41
CA LYS A 68 -4.99 -18.98 -4.11
C LYS A 68 -5.38 -17.52 -3.90
N VAL A 69 -6.03 -16.93 -4.91
CA VAL A 69 -6.62 -15.61 -4.77
C VAL A 69 -7.83 -15.69 -3.84
N ASN A 70 -7.88 -14.85 -2.81
CA ASN A 70 -9.02 -14.74 -1.93
C ASN A 70 -10.20 -14.13 -2.69
N ARG A 71 -11.32 -14.85 -2.72
CA ARG A 71 -12.54 -14.43 -3.42
C ARG A 71 -13.40 -13.44 -2.64
N PHE A 72 -12.99 -12.99 -1.45
CA PHE A 72 -13.70 -11.93 -0.75
C PHE A 72 -13.57 -10.62 -1.53
N GLN A 73 -14.48 -10.42 -2.46
CA GLN A 73 -14.60 -9.20 -3.23
C GLN A 73 -15.54 -8.25 -2.48
N SER A 74 -15.05 -7.04 -2.25
CA SER A 74 -15.96 -5.92 -2.04
C SER A 74 -16.91 -5.81 -3.24
N LYS A 75 -18.08 -5.18 -3.05
CA LYS A 75 -18.95 -4.88 -4.19
C LYS A 75 -18.26 -3.89 -5.11
N ASP A 76 -17.75 -4.40 -6.22
CA ASP A 76 -17.08 -3.58 -7.22
C ASP A 76 -18.10 -2.79 -8.06
N ASN A 77 -17.72 -1.58 -8.43
CA ASN A 77 -18.42 -0.79 -9.43
C ASN A 77 -17.42 0.03 -10.25
N ALA A 78 -17.92 0.81 -11.22
CA ALA A 78 -17.08 1.58 -12.14
C ALA A 78 -16.11 2.55 -11.44
N ASN A 79 -16.49 3.09 -10.28
CA ASN A 79 -15.68 4.06 -9.53
C ASN A 79 -14.86 3.37 -8.42
N TRP A 80 -15.42 2.32 -7.82
CA TRP A 80 -14.86 1.64 -6.65
C TRP A 80 -14.52 0.19 -6.98
N THR A 81 -13.39 -0.01 -7.67
CA THR A 81 -12.85 -1.35 -7.87
C THR A 81 -12.26 -1.90 -6.57
N ALA A 82 -12.18 -3.22 -6.42
CA ALA A 82 -11.58 -3.86 -5.26
C ALA A 82 -10.15 -3.36 -5.00
N GLN A 83 -9.40 -3.04 -6.06
CA GLN A 83 -8.07 -2.48 -5.95
C GLN A 83 -8.06 -1.09 -5.31
N VAL A 84 -8.95 -0.18 -5.76
CA VAL A 84 -9.03 1.18 -5.23
C VAL A 84 -9.42 1.15 -3.76
N GLN A 85 -10.44 0.36 -3.41
CA GLN A 85 -10.91 0.22 -2.04
C GLN A 85 -9.79 -0.31 -1.12
N ARG A 86 -9.09 -1.37 -1.52
CA ARG A 86 -7.95 -1.91 -0.77
C ARG A 86 -6.82 -0.90 -0.60
N ASN A 87 -6.49 -0.16 -1.66
CA ASN A 87 -5.46 0.87 -1.59
C ASN A 87 -5.83 1.98 -0.60
N ILE A 88 -7.11 2.34 -0.51
CA ILE A 88 -7.58 3.34 0.47
C ILE A 88 -7.46 2.80 1.89
N PHE A 89 -7.88 1.56 2.14
CA PHE A 89 -7.73 0.95 3.47
C PHE A 89 -6.24 0.84 3.88
N LYS A 90 -5.35 0.44 2.97
CA LYS A 90 -3.89 0.41 3.21
C LYS A 90 -3.31 1.79 3.56
N GLN A 91 -3.77 2.84 2.88
CA GLN A 91 -3.33 4.22 3.18
C GLN A 91 -3.92 4.71 4.50
N ALA A 92 -5.17 4.37 4.80
CA ALA A 92 -5.81 4.73 6.06
C ALA A 92 -5.11 4.10 7.27
N GLU A 93 -4.61 2.87 7.14
CA GLU A 93 -3.85 2.21 8.21
C GLU A 93 -2.45 2.79 8.42
N SER A 94 -1.74 3.12 7.34
CA SER A 94 -0.37 3.63 7.43
C SER A 94 -0.28 5.16 7.62
N GLY A 95 -1.33 5.90 7.23
CA GLY A 95 -1.30 7.36 7.10
C GLY A 95 -0.39 7.87 5.97
N GLY A 96 0.21 6.96 5.19
CA GLY A 96 1.13 7.28 4.10
C GLY A 96 0.53 7.03 2.72
N ILE A 97 1.14 7.63 1.70
CA ILE A 97 0.78 7.38 0.30
C ILE A 97 1.38 6.04 -0.16
N LEU A 98 0.62 5.25 -0.92
CA LEU A 98 1.15 4.01 -1.50
C LEU A 98 2.11 4.32 -2.64
N LEU A 99 3.33 3.80 -2.54
CA LEU A 99 4.33 3.87 -3.59
C LEU A 99 4.14 2.69 -4.55
N THR A 100 4.17 2.98 -5.85
CA THR A 100 4.11 1.99 -6.93
C THR A 100 5.22 2.30 -7.95
N GLY A 101 5.61 1.31 -8.74
CA GLY A 101 6.61 1.43 -9.80
C GLY A 101 6.09 0.87 -11.12
N MET A 102 6.91 0.93 -12.17
CA MET A 102 6.61 0.42 -13.52
C MET A 102 5.57 1.24 -14.31
N GLY A 103 5.39 2.52 -13.97
CA GLY A 103 4.49 3.42 -14.69
C GLY A 103 3.02 3.22 -14.32
N CYS A 104 2.12 3.74 -15.16
CA CYS A 104 0.67 3.58 -14.98
C CYS A 104 0.11 2.73 -16.12
N ASP A 105 -0.32 1.52 -15.80
CA ASP A 105 -0.95 0.56 -16.72
C ASP A 105 -2.46 0.80 -16.89
N LYS A 106 -3.02 1.76 -16.15
CA LYS A 106 -4.45 2.06 -16.15
C LYS A 106 -4.84 2.84 -17.40
N PRO A 107 -6.04 2.63 -17.95
CA PRO A 107 -6.52 3.29 -19.16
C PRO A 107 -6.99 4.72 -18.89
N TYR A 108 -6.21 5.50 -18.15
CA TYR A 108 -6.52 6.89 -17.91
C TYR A 108 -6.26 7.71 -19.19
N PRO A 109 -7.15 8.66 -19.52
CA PRO A 109 -6.90 9.57 -20.62
C PRO A 109 -5.63 10.39 -20.34
N ILE A 110 -4.67 10.35 -21.27
CA ILE A 110 -3.42 11.10 -21.19
C ILE A 110 -3.69 12.52 -21.69
N TYR A 111 -4.26 13.36 -20.82
CA TYR A 111 -4.50 14.75 -21.16
C TYR A 111 -3.18 15.55 -21.26
N TRP A 112 -2.16 15.17 -20.48
CA TRP A 112 -0.92 15.94 -20.35
C TRP A 112 0.00 15.87 -21.56
N ASP A 113 -0.02 14.79 -22.35
CA ASP A 113 0.70 14.73 -23.64
C ASP A 113 0.11 15.70 -24.67
N HIS A 114 -1.11 16.17 -24.43
CA HIS A 114 -1.80 17.17 -25.25
C HIS A 114 -1.80 18.57 -24.63
N ILE A 115 -1.22 18.75 -23.44
CA ILE A 115 -1.13 20.02 -22.73
C ILE A 115 0.33 20.29 -22.41
N LEU A 116 0.95 21.22 -23.14
CA LEU A 116 2.28 21.72 -22.80
C LEU A 116 2.19 22.62 -21.57
N LEU A 117 2.31 22.06 -20.36
CA LEU A 117 2.56 22.83 -19.15
C LEU A 117 4.07 22.95 -18.90
N ASN A 118 4.61 24.15 -19.11
CA ASN A 118 5.92 24.51 -18.59
C ASN A 118 5.77 24.84 -17.09
N ALA A 119 5.67 23.81 -16.26
CA ALA A 119 5.75 23.97 -14.80
C ALA A 119 7.19 24.36 -14.46
N SER A 120 7.46 25.66 -14.43
CA SER A 120 8.64 26.31 -13.84
C SER A 120 9.97 25.53 -13.98
N GLN A 121 10.30 24.98 -15.16
CA GLN A 121 11.58 24.28 -15.32
C GLN A 121 12.78 25.23 -15.24
N VAL A 122 12.52 26.53 -15.41
CA VAL A 122 13.58 27.56 -15.55
C VAL A 122 13.39 28.73 -14.59
N THR A 123 12.16 29.07 -14.19
CA THR A 123 11.88 30.33 -13.47
C THR A 123 12.07 30.25 -11.96
N ASN A 124 11.63 29.17 -11.31
CA ASN A 124 11.78 28.97 -9.87
C ASN A 124 11.78 27.47 -9.55
N PRO A 125 12.65 27.01 -8.63
CA PRO A 125 12.70 25.61 -8.24
C PRO A 125 11.40 25.21 -7.52
N SER A 126 11.04 23.93 -7.63
CA SER A 126 9.98 23.34 -6.81
C SER A 126 10.44 23.23 -5.35
N ILE A 127 9.51 23.45 -4.42
CA ILE A 127 9.72 23.28 -2.97
C ILE A 127 9.67 21.79 -2.64
N ASP A 128 10.55 21.31 -1.76
CA ASP A 128 10.51 19.95 -1.20
C ASP A 128 9.52 19.89 0.00
N PRO A 129 8.33 19.28 -0.14
CA PRO A 129 7.33 19.20 0.93
C PRO A 129 7.77 18.49 2.20
N LEU A 130 8.82 17.66 2.11
CA LEU A 130 9.31 16.87 3.25
C LEU A 130 10.41 17.60 4.02
N ARG A 131 11.09 18.56 3.39
CA ARG A 131 12.24 19.26 3.98
C ARG A 131 11.98 20.75 4.22
N GLU A 132 11.03 21.32 3.51
CA GLU A 132 10.70 22.75 3.54
C GLU A 132 9.27 22.95 4.08
N PRO A 133 9.01 24.07 4.77
CA PRO A 133 7.70 24.34 5.34
C PRO A 133 6.65 24.58 4.26
N MET A 134 5.47 23.99 4.46
CA MET A 134 4.28 24.22 3.64
C MET A 134 3.16 24.85 4.48
N GLU A 135 2.54 25.91 3.95
CA GLU A 135 1.38 26.53 4.59
C GLU A 135 0.08 25.84 4.15
N LEU A 136 -0.66 25.29 5.13
CA LEU A 136 -1.98 24.68 4.91
C LEU A 136 -3.12 25.49 5.58
N ARG A 137 -2.83 26.72 6.02
CA ARG A 137 -3.79 27.56 6.72
C ARG A 137 -4.97 27.88 5.80
N THR A 138 -6.17 27.58 6.29
CA THR A 138 -7.42 27.83 5.57
C THR A 138 -8.25 28.80 6.39
N PHE A 139 -8.69 29.90 5.78
CA PHE A 139 -9.58 30.88 6.39
C PHE A 139 -11.01 30.64 5.90
N LEU A 140 -11.97 30.64 6.82
CA LEU A 140 -13.40 30.54 6.52
C LEU A 140 -14.09 31.86 6.83
N GLY A 141 -14.96 32.32 5.93
CA GLY A 141 -15.70 33.57 6.08
C GLY A 141 -15.41 34.58 4.97
N GLN A 142 -16.01 35.77 5.09
CA GLN A 142 -15.80 36.86 4.13
C GLN A 142 -14.37 37.39 4.26
N LYS A 143 -13.67 37.50 3.13
CA LYS A 143 -12.37 38.16 3.08
C LYS A 143 -12.54 39.62 3.53
N PRO A 144 -11.81 40.09 4.56
CA PRO A 144 -11.90 41.48 4.99
C PRO A 144 -11.37 42.40 3.88
N ASP A 145 -11.92 43.62 3.80
CA ASP A 145 -11.53 44.61 2.78
C ASP A 145 -10.08 45.10 2.95
N LYS A 146 -9.55 45.04 4.18
CA LYS A 146 -8.16 45.34 4.53
C LYS A 146 -7.71 44.50 5.72
N ILE A 147 -6.42 44.24 5.78
CA ILE A 147 -5.75 43.62 6.92
C ILE A 147 -4.92 44.72 7.59
N GLU A 148 -5.21 45.02 8.85
CA GLU A 148 -4.36 45.89 9.67
C GLU A 148 -3.35 44.97 10.39
N ILE A 149 -2.07 45.14 10.05
CA ILE A 149 -0.97 44.37 10.65
C ILE A 149 -0.35 45.27 11.72
N ASP A 150 -0.37 44.82 12.97
CA ASP A 150 0.29 45.52 14.07
C ASP A 150 1.76 45.08 14.09
N GLU A 151 2.70 46.01 13.92
CA GLU A 151 4.15 45.71 13.82
C GLU A 151 4.79 45.37 15.18
N SER A 152 4.03 45.39 16.28
CA SER A 152 4.56 45.22 17.64
C SER A 152 4.76 43.77 18.11
N SER A 153 4.42 42.77 17.29
CA SER A 153 4.67 41.35 17.62
C SER A 153 5.68 40.74 16.67
N GLU A 154 6.96 41.06 16.89
CA GLU A 154 8.06 40.21 16.47
C GLU A 154 8.07 38.94 17.32
N GLU A 155 7.26 37.94 16.97
CA GLU A 155 7.61 36.55 17.26
C GLU A 155 7.28 35.67 16.04
N PRO A 156 8.16 34.69 15.72
CA PRO A 156 8.27 34.06 14.40
C PRO A 156 7.09 33.16 13.99
#